data_AF-A0A822FUV8-F1
#
_entry.id   AF-A0A822FUV8-F1
#
_cell.length_a   1.000
_cell.length_b   1.000
_cell.length_c   1.000
_cell.angle_alpha   90.00
_cell.angle_beta   90.00
_cell.angle_gamma   90.00
#
_symmetry.space_group_name_H-M   'P 1'
#
loop_
_entity.id
_entity.type
_entity.pdbx_description
1 polymer ?
#
loop_
_entity_poly.entity_id
_entity_poly.type
_entity_poly.pdbx_seq_one_letter_code
_entity_poly.pdbx_strand_id
1 'polypeptide(L)'
;MFMTEDQKKYYNAMKKMGSKKPTKALPRPRFALGRFLFDLTTNQKFDIFIMICIFLNMVCMCLEHHNQSHTYDLVLDYINTLFVIM
;
A
#
# COMPACT_ATOMS: atom_id res chain seq x y z
N MET A 1 34.44 -19.10 7.60
CA MET A 1 33.39 -19.94 8.22
C MET A 1 32.42 -18.99 8.93
N PHE A 2 31.41 -18.46 8.24
CA PHE A 2 30.52 -17.41 8.80
C PHE A 2 29.02 -17.73 8.73
N MET A 3 28.62 -18.77 7.99
CA MET A 3 27.23 -19.24 7.95
C MET A 3 27.18 -20.75 8.10
N THR A 4 26.26 -21.24 8.93
CA THR A 4 25.94 -22.66 9.05
C THR A 4 25.31 -23.18 7.76
N GLU A 5 25.27 -24.51 7.59
CA GLU A 5 24.66 -25.11 6.40
C GLU A 5 23.17 -24.76 6.26
N ASP A 6 22.45 -24.70 7.38
CA ASP A 6 21.05 -24.28 7.40
C ASP A 6 20.87 -22.82 6.97
N GLN A 7 21.72 -21.91 7.45
CA GLN A 7 21.67 -20.50 7.05
C GLN A 7 21.94 -20.33 5.54
N LYS A 8 22.85 -21.12 4.96
CA LYS A 8 23.08 -21.13 3.51
C LYS A 8 21.84 -21.61 2.73
N LYS A 9 21.12 -22.60 3.26
CA LYS A 9 19.88 -23.09 2.66
C LYS A 9 18.79 -22.02 2.67
N TYR A 10 18.59 -21.34 3.81
CA TYR A 10 17.66 -20.22 3.92
C TYR A 10 18.04 -19.04 3.01
N TYR A 11 19.33 -18.69 2.95
CA TYR A 11 19.83 -17.65 2.06
C TYR A 11 19.55 -17.97 0.59
N ASN A 12 19.83 -19.21 0.16
CA ASN A 12 19.57 -19.65 -1.21
C ASN A 12 18.08 -19.65 -1.54
N ALA A 13 17.22 -20.00 -0.57
CA ALA A 13 15.77 -19.91 -0.74
C ALA A 13 15.30 -18.45 -0.93
N MET A 14 15.77 -17.53 -0.08
CA MET A 14 15.44 -16.09 -0.19
C MET A 14 15.95 -15.49 -1.50
N LYS A 15 17.18 -15.80 -1.91
CA LYS A 15 17.76 -15.35 -3.18
C LYS A 15 16.96 -15.84 -4.39
N LYS A 16 16.49 -17.10 -4.34
CA LYS A 16 15.66 -17.68 -5.40
C LYS A 16 14.27 -17.04 -5.47
N MET A 17 13.70 -16.63 -4.34
CA MET A 17 12.43 -15.90 -4.31
C MET A 17 12.56 -14.49 -4.91
N GLY A 18 13.63 -13.74 -4.57
CA GLY A 18 13.87 -12.41 -5.15
C GLY A 18 14.15 -12.42 -6.65
N SER A 19 14.66 -13.54 -7.19
CA SER A 19 14.97 -13.69 -8.63
C SER A 19 13.75 -14.06 -9.48
N LYS A 20 12.64 -14.49 -8.86
CA LYS A 20 11.41 -14.83 -9.57
C LYS A 20 10.63 -13.55 -9.87
N LYS A 21 10.58 -13.15 -11.14
CA LYS A 21 9.61 -12.14 -11.59
C LYS A 21 8.20 -12.69 -11.38
N PRO A 22 7.25 -11.93 -10.82
CA PRO A 22 5.87 -12.37 -10.71
C PRO A 22 5.32 -12.63 -12.11
N THR A 23 4.90 -13.86 -12.39
CA THR A 23 4.40 -14.25 -13.72
C THR A 23 2.88 -14.17 -13.80
N LYS A 24 2.45 -13.50 -14.88
CA LYS A 24 1.11 -13.27 -15.45
C LYS A 24 0.22 -12.29 -14.70
N ALA A 25 -0.04 -11.16 -15.35
CA ALA A 25 -1.14 -10.27 -15.04
C ALA A 25 -2.44 -11.07 -14.94
N LEU A 26 -3.27 -10.75 -13.93
CA LEU A 26 -4.55 -11.39 -13.67
C LEU A 26 -5.43 -11.39 -14.94
N PRO A 27 -6.13 -12.49 -15.25
CA PRO A 27 -7.00 -12.56 -16.41
C PRO A 27 -8.14 -11.54 -16.27
N ARG A 28 -8.41 -10.79 -17.35
CA ARG A 28 -9.46 -9.76 -17.35
C ARG A 28 -10.84 -10.39 -17.11
N PRO A 29 -11.68 -9.82 -16.21
CA PRO A 29 -13.03 -10.30 -15.97
C PRO A 29 -13.91 -10.28 -17.23
N ARG A 30 -14.90 -11.18 -17.30
CA ARG A 30 -15.85 -11.28 -18.43
C ARG A 30 -17.04 -10.33 -18.31
N PHE A 31 -17.45 -9.95 -17.09
CA PHE A 31 -18.58 -9.06 -16.82
C PHE A 31 -18.17 -7.59 -16.90
N ALA A 32 -19.05 -6.73 -17.44
CA ALA A 32 -18.73 -5.34 -17.78
C ALA A 32 -18.27 -4.50 -16.58
N LEU A 33 -18.97 -4.60 -15.44
CA LEU A 33 -18.61 -3.88 -14.22
C LEU A 33 -17.23 -4.29 -13.68
N GLY A 34 -16.91 -5.58 -13.72
CA GLY A 34 -15.63 -6.11 -13.25
C GLY A 34 -14.48 -5.74 -14.15
N ARG A 35 -14.73 -5.64 -15.47
CA ARG A 35 -13.75 -5.13 -16.41
C ARG A 35 -13.44 -3.66 -16.14
N PHE A 36 -14.46 -2.84 -15.87
CA PHE A 36 -14.27 -1.43 -15.52
C PHE A 36 -13.44 -1.26 -14.24
N LEU A 37 -13.78 -1.98 -13.17
CA LEU A 37 -13.02 -1.95 -11.91
C LEU A 37 -11.59 -2.49 -12.08
N PHE A 38 -11.40 -3.52 -12.89
CA PHE A 38 -10.08 -4.07 -13.20
C PHE A 38 -9.21 -3.06 -13.94
N ASP A 39 -9.76 -2.38 -14.95
CA ASP A 39 -9.02 -1.39 -15.73
C ASP A 39 -8.72 -0.12 -14.89
N LEU A 40 -9.58 0.23 -13.93
CA LEU A 40 -9.34 1.31 -12.97
C LEU A 40 -8.21 0.96 -12.00
N THR A 41 -8.29 -0.20 -11.33
CA THR A 41 -7.33 -0.62 -10.30
C THR A 41 -5.97 -1.03 -10.87
N THR A 42 -5.93 -1.53 -12.11
CA THR A 42 -4.67 -1.86 -12.81
C THR A 42 -3.98 -0.64 -13.39
N ASN A 43 -4.59 0.56 -13.33
CA ASN A 43 -4.01 1.77 -13.88
C ASN A 43 -2.91 2.33 -12.95
N GLN A 44 -1.74 2.66 -13.50
CA GLN A 44 -0.63 3.27 -12.74
C GLN A 44 -1.05 4.58 -12.05
N LYS A 45 -1.96 5.35 -12.63
CA LYS A 45 -2.44 6.60 -12.02
C LYS A 45 -3.22 6.34 -10.73
N PHE A 46 -3.96 5.23 -10.68
CA PHE A 46 -4.69 4.82 -9.47
C PHE A 46 -3.72 4.37 -8.37
N ASP A 47 -2.67 3.63 -8.75
CA ASP A 47 -1.62 3.22 -7.81
C ASP A 47 -0.90 4.45 -7.20
N ILE A 48 -0.52 5.43 -8.03
CA ILE A 48 0.07 6.70 -7.55
C ILE A 48 -0.89 7.45 -6.62
N PHE A 49 -2.18 7.47 -6.94
CA PHE A 49 -3.19 8.12 -6.10
C PHE A 49 -3.26 7.48 -4.71
N ILE A 50 -3.32 6.14 -4.63
CA ILE A 50 -3.30 5.42 -3.34
C ILE A 50 -1.99 5.68 -2.58
N MET A 51 -0.84 5.70 -3.28
CA MET A 51 0.45 6.02 -2.64
C MET A 51 0.44 7.42 -2.00
N ILE A 52 -0.15 8.41 -2.68
CA ILE A 52 -0.28 9.78 -2.15
C ILE A 52 -1.22 9.78 -0.93
N CYS A 53 -2.34 9.08 -0.98
CA CYS A 53 -3.28 9.01 0.15
C CYS A 53 -2.64 8.38 1.40
N ILE A 54 -1.84 7.31 1.25
CA ILE A 54 -1.09 6.71 2.36
C ILE A 54 -0.08 7.72 2.93
N PHE A 55 0.63 8.45 2.07
CA PHE A 55 1.57 9.48 2.49
C PHE A 55 0.88 10.62 3.25
N LEU A 56 -0.26 11.10 2.75
CA LEU A 56 -1.03 12.15 3.42
C LEU A 56 -1.56 11.71 4.78
N ASN A 57 -2.02 10.46 4.93
CA ASN A 57 -2.43 9.91 6.22
C ASN A 57 -1.26 9.90 7.23
N MET A 58 -0.07 9.49 6.79
CA MET A 58 1.15 9.57 7.63
C MET A 58 1.42 11.01 8.07
N VAL A 59 1.30 11.98 7.16
CA VAL A 59 1.50 13.40 7.48
C VAL A 59 0.43 13.90 8.47
N CYS A 60 -0.84 13.53 8.30
CA CYS A 60 -1.91 13.90 9.23
C CYS A 60 -1.62 13.43 10.66
N MET A 61 -1.17 12.19 10.84
CA MET A 61 -0.74 11.67 12.15
C MET A 61 0.49 12.42 12.70
N CYS A 62 1.44 12.82 11.84
CA CYS A 62 2.59 13.61 12.26
C CYS A 62 2.25 15.06 12.64
N LEU A 63 1.14 15.59 12.13
CA LEU A 63 0.67 16.95 12.38
C LEU A 63 -0.18 17.07 13.66
N GLU A 64 -0.52 15.94 14.29
CA GLU A 64 -1.13 15.88 15.60
C GLU A 64 -0.15 16.42 16.65
N HIS A 65 -0.60 17.36 17.48
CA HIS A 65 0.24 17.97 18.52
C HIS A 65 -0.50 18.13 19.85
N HIS A 66 0.21 18.39 20.95
CA HIS A 66 -0.43 18.65 22.24
C HIS A 66 -1.00 20.08 22.27
N ASN A 67 -2.18 20.29 22.88
CA ASN A 67 -2.91 21.59 22.92
C ASN A 67 -3.34 22.16 21.56
N GLN A 68 -3.93 21.34 20.69
CA GLN A 68 -4.53 21.82 19.44
C GLN A 68 -5.81 22.60 19.72
N SER A 69 -6.14 23.53 18.83
CA SER A 69 -7.44 24.19 18.88
C SER A 69 -8.55 23.20 18.54
N HIS A 70 -9.71 23.33 19.18
CA HIS A 70 -10.84 22.42 18.98
C HIS A 70 -11.27 22.28 17.50
N THR A 71 -11.13 23.33 16.69
CA THR A 71 -11.39 23.30 15.24
C THR A 71 -10.39 22.44 14.47
N TYR A 72 -9.14 22.39 14.91
CA TYR A 72 -8.08 21.62 14.27
C TYR A 72 -8.21 20.12 14.60
N ASP A 73 -8.56 19.78 15.85
CA ASP A 73 -8.89 18.40 16.24
C ASP A 73 -10.04 17.83 15.40
N LEU A 74 -11.12 18.61 15.21
CA LEU A 74 -12.26 18.20 14.40
C LEU A 74 -11.87 17.95 12.94
N VAL A 75 -11.06 18.84 12.35
CA VAL A 75 -10.60 18.68 10.96
C VAL A 75 -9.74 17.43 10.81
N LEU A 76 -8.81 17.18 11.75
CA LEU A 76 -8.00 15.96 11.77
C LEU A 76 -8.86 14.70 11.91
N ASP A 77 -9.89 14.72 12.75
CA ASP A 77 -10.81 13.58 12.95
C ASP A 77 -11.62 13.28 11.68
N TYR A 78 -12.13 14.30 10.98
CA TYR A 78 -12.79 14.13 9.69
C TYR A 78 -11.83 13.56 8.63
N ILE A 79 -10.59 14.05 8.57
CA ILE A 79 -9.59 13.57 7.61
C ILE A 79 -9.20 12.12 7.92
N ASN A 80 -8.99 11.78 9.19
CA ASN A 80 -8.70 10.42 9.64
C ASN A 80 -9.85 9.46 9.30
N THR A 81 -11.09 9.87 9.57
CA THR A 81 -12.28 9.09 9.21
C THR A 81 -12.39 8.88 7.69
N LEU A 82 -12.08 9.91 6.89
CA LEU A 82 -12.05 9.80 5.44
C LEU A 82 -10.99 8.79 4.96
N PHE A 83 -9.79 8.79 5.54
CA PHE A 83 -8.75 7.83 5.22
C PHE A 83 -9.09 6.39 5.63
N VAL A 84 -9.87 6.19 6.70
CA VAL A 84 -10.32 4.86 7.14
C VAL A 84 -11.37 4.26 6.20
N ILE A 85 -12.23 5.10 5.61
CA ILE A 85 -13.32 4.66 4.72
C ILE A 85 -12.83 4.44 3.27
N MET A 86 -11.82 5.21 2.85
CA MET A 86 -11.23 5.16 1.51
C MET A 86 -10.51 3.85 1.23
#